data_AF-A0A533QSK3-F1
#
_entry.id   AF-A0A533QSK3-F1
#
_cell.length_a   1.000
_cell.length_b   1.000
_cell.length_c   1.000
_cell.angle_alpha   90.00
_cell.angle_beta   90.00
_cell.angle_gamma   90.00
#
_symmetry.space_group_name_H-M   'P 1'
#
loop_
_entity.id
_entity.type
_entity.pdbx_description
1 polymer ?
#
loop_
_entity_poly.entity_id
_entity_poly.type
_entity_poly.pdbx_seq_one_letter_code
_entity_poly.pdbx_strand_id
1 'polypeptide(L)'
;MSHYEERLERDLSQIKKQLALLAGLVEKALGDAVHALLADDDRLAYATVLADNRINAVSNELDRMRMAFIGVHLPTGSHLRLMGAVVHANVALERIGDYAVTICREAVRLARPQGLMAREIELMAGEARQMLKQAVDAFLESDAGKAKATMVIADQVERTFDMAFSDLVGEGDHLNVQELFAYLTVFNSLERVSDQAKNICEDTVFAVTGQAKGPKFFRILFLDEDNSLLGPIAEAIARKNFPDVGEFHSRGRSAGTLDTASAALLQELGIDLGSHQPQAMPAHHQELATYQIIVSLQGPVRSYVEQIPFHTVALEWEVGRPDGAQPDLRTLGREIAMRVSNLMSVLRGEEGS
;
A
#
# COMPACT_ATOMS: atom_id res chain seq x y z
N MET A 1 16.04 29.37 28.54
CA MET A 1 14.72 29.26 27.92
C MET A 1 13.82 30.31 28.57
N SER A 2 12.97 30.97 27.79
CA SER A 2 11.93 31.87 28.29
C SER A 2 10.86 31.07 29.07
N HIS A 3 10.20 31.69 30.05
CA HIS A 3 9.04 31.10 30.73
C HIS A 3 7.93 30.66 29.76
N TYR A 4 7.85 31.29 28.59
CA TYR A 4 6.94 30.87 27.53
C TYR A 4 7.40 29.56 26.85
N GLU A 5 8.69 29.46 26.50
CA GLU A 5 9.26 28.23 25.90
C GLU A 5 9.12 27.03 26.84
N GLU A 6 9.35 27.23 28.14
CA GLU A 6 9.14 26.20 29.16
C GLU A 6 7.68 25.76 29.26
N ARG A 7 6.73 26.68 29.05
CA ARG A 7 5.30 26.37 29.04
C ARG A 7 4.90 25.60 27.78
N LEU A 8 5.36 26.05 26.63
CA LEU A 8 5.11 25.40 25.35
C LEU A 8 5.66 23.97 25.34
N GLU A 9 6.90 23.77 25.76
CA GLU A 9 7.52 22.43 25.81
C GLU A 9 6.80 21.50 26.79
N ARG A 10 6.36 22.02 27.94
CA ARG A 10 5.56 21.24 28.90
C ARG A 10 4.25 20.77 28.30
N ASP A 11 3.53 21.66 27.62
CA ASP A 11 2.22 21.34 27.04
C ASP A 11 2.37 20.36 25.86
N LEU A 12 3.43 20.50 25.04
CA LEU A 12 3.81 19.50 24.03
C LEU A 12 4.12 18.13 24.65
N SER A 13 4.92 18.11 25.73
CA SER A 13 5.27 16.88 26.44
C SER A 13 4.03 16.18 26.99
N GLN A 14 3.03 16.94 27.47
CA GLN A 14 1.76 16.39 27.91
C GLN A 14 0.98 15.74 26.76
N ILE A 15 0.91 16.39 25.59
CA ILE A 15 0.29 15.80 24.39
C ILE A 15 0.99 14.50 23.99
N LYS A 16 2.34 14.49 23.94
CA LYS A 16 3.11 13.27 23.62
C LYS A 16 2.86 12.15 24.63
N LYS A 17 2.77 12.46 25.92
CA LYS A 17 2.45 11.47 26.97
C LYS A 17 1.04 10.91 26.80
N GLN A 18 0.06 11.75 26.45
CA GLN A 18 -1.31 11.32 26.22
C GLN A 18 -1.41 10.41 24.98
N LEU A 19 -0.68 10.74 23.90
CA LEU A 19 -0.58 9.88 22.71
C LEU A 19 0.11 8.55 23.03
N ALA A 20 1.19 8.55 23.81
CA ALA A 20 1.86 7.33 24.25
C ALA A 20 0.93 6.44 25.10
N LEU A 21 0.11 7.03 25.96
CA LEU A 21 -0.92 6.31 26.72
C LEU A 21 -1.95 5.67 25.79
N LEU A 22 -2.46 6.42 24.80
CA LEU A 22 -3.40 5.89 23.80
C LEU A 22 -2.79 4.71 23.06
N ALA A 23 -1.58 4.87 22.53
CA ALA A 23 -0.87 3.82 21.81
C ALA A 23 -0.67 2.56 22.65
N GLY A 24 -0.29 2.69 23.92
CA GLY A 24 -0.13 1.55 24.83
C GLY A 24 -1.45 0.82 25.12
N LEU A 25 -2.58 1.54 25.20
CA LEU A 25 -3.89 0.91 25.35
C LEU A 25 -4.29 0.14 24.08
N VAL A 26 -4.04 0.70 22.91
CA VAL A 26 -4.32 0.11 21.61
C VAL A 26 -3.43 -1.12 21.35
N GLU A 27 -2.13 -1.05 21.64
CA GLU A 27 -1.20 -2.19 21.53
C GLU A 27 -1.64 -3.34 22.44
N LYS A 28 -2.08 -3.02 23.66
CA LYS A 28 -2.64 -4.01 24.59
C LYS A 28 -3.92 -4.62 24.03
N ALA A 29 -4.87 -3.80 23.57
CA ALA A 29 -6.14 -4.29 23.03
C ALA A 29 -5.93 -5.22 21.84
N LEU A 30 -5.02 -4.89 20.93
CA LEU A 30 -4.66 -5.75 19.80
C LEU A 30 -4.02 -7.07 20.25
N GLY A 31 -3.10 -7.00 21.22
CA GLY A 31 -2.48 -8.20 21.80
C GLY A 31 -3.50 -9.11 22.49
N ASP A 32 -4.40 -8.53 23.27
CA ASP A 32 -5.48 -9.26 23.96
C ASP A 32 -6.48 -9.86 22.97
N ALA A 33 -6.81 -9.15 21.89
CA ALA A 33 -7.74 -9.63 20.86
C ALA A 33 -7.20 -10.88 20.15
N VAL A 34 -5.92 -10.86 19.77
CA VAL A 34 -5.24 -12.00 19.15
C VAL A 34 -5.10 -13.15 20.15
N HIS A 35 -4.76 -12.85 21.41
CA HIS A 35 -4.69 -13.88 22.44
C HIS A 35 -6.04 -14.54 22.69
N ALA A 36 -7.11 -13.76 22.80
CA ALA A 36 -8.46 -14.26 22.99
C ALA A 36 -8.88 -15.20 21.86
N LEU A 37 -8.58 -14.83 20.60
CA LEU A 37 -8.83 -15.67 19.42
C LEU A 37 -8.06 -17.01 19.46
N LEU A 38 -6.75 -16.97 19.71
CA LEU A 38 -5.90 -18.17 19.68
C LEU A 38 -6.09 -19.08 20.89
N ALA A 39 -6.53 -18.53 22.02
CA ALA A 39 -6.73 -19.24 23.28
C ALA A 39 -8.19 -19.65 23.54
N ASP A 40 -9.15 -19.24 22.69
CA ASP A 40 -10.59 -19.48 22.89
C ASP A 40 -11.10 -18.83 24.20
N ASP A 41 -10.62 -17.61 24.49
CA ASP A 41 -10.94 -16.89 25.73
C ASP A 41 -11.98 -15.78 25.49
N ASP A 42 -13.25 -16.19 25.48
CA ASP A 42 -14.40 -15.28 25.35
C ASP A 42 -14.41 -14.17 26.41
N ARG A 43 -13.95 -14.46 27.63
CA ARG A 43 -13.97 -13.47 28.72
C ARG A 43 -12.99 -12.34 28.40
N LEU A 44 -11.81 -12.68 27.91
CA LEU A 44 -10.84 -11.70 27.47
C LEU A 44 -11.37 -10.92 26.26
N ALA A 45 -11.98 -11.58 25.27
CA ALA A 45 -12.57 -10.92 24.12
C ALA A 45 -13.60 -9.85 24.54
N TYR A 46 -14.57 -10.21 25.39
CA TYR A 46 -15.57 -9.26 25.88
C TYR A 46 -14.97 -8.15 26.73
N ALA A 47 -13.98 -8.46 27.58
CA ALA A 47 -13.29 -7.45 28.39
C ALA A 47 -12.59 -6.41 27.50
N THR A 48 -11.93 -6.86 26.42
CA THR A 48 -11.27 -5.99 25.44
C THR A 48 -12.27 -5.13 24.69
N VAL A 49 -13.41 -5.69 24.26
CA VAL A 49 -14.50 -4.93 23.62
C VAL A 49 -15.03 -3.82 24.54
N LEU A 50 -15.19 -4.09 25.84
CA LEU A 50 -15.65 -3.08 26.80
C LEU A 50 -14.57 -2.03 27.11
N ALA A 51 -13.30 -2.43 27.13
CA ALA A 51 -12.17 -1.56 27.38
C ALA A 51 -11.95 -0.50 26.28
N ASP A 52 -12.48 -0.73 25.08
CA ASP A 52 -12.44 0.23 23.97
C ASP A 52 -13.03 1.61 24.31
N ASN A 53 -14.04 1.67 25.19
CA ASN A 53 -14.57 2.94 25.70
C ASN A 53 -13.48 3.83 26.33
N ARG A 54 -12.46 3.22 26.95
CA ARG A 54 -11.31 3.94 27.52
C ARG A 54 -10.40 4.49 26.43
N ILE A 55 -10.19 3.74 25.33
CA ILE A 55 -9.42 4.19 24.17
C ILE A 55 -10.09 5.45 23.59
N ASN A 56 -11.41 5.38 23.37
CA ASN A 56 -12.20 6.51 22.87
C ASN A 56 -12.13 7.74 23.81
N ALA A 57 -12.21 7.53 25.13
CA ALA A 57 -12.07 8.62 26.09
C ALA A 57 -10.68 9.29 26.06
N VAL A 58 -9.61 8.49 25.97
CA VAL A 58 -8.23 8.99 25.89
C VAL A 58 -7.97 9.72 24.58
N SER A 59 -8.50 9.22 23.47
CA SER A 59 -8.47 9.85 22.14
C SER A 59 -9.17 11.22 22.14
N ASN A 60 -10.40 11.30 22.67
CA ASN A 60 -11.13 12.56 22.79
C ASN A 60 -10.37 13.60 23.64
N GLU A 61 -9.74 13.15 24.73
CA GLU A 61 -8.92 14.02 25.58
C GLU A 61 -7.67 14.52 24.84
N LEU A 62 -7.01 13.67 24.06
CA LEU A 62 -5.87 14.06 23.24
C LEU A 62 -6.24 15.17 22.23
N ASP A 63 -7.38 15.03 21.55
CA ASP A 63 -7.87 16.06 20.63
C ASP A 63 -8.21 17.38 21.34
N ARG A 64 -8.80 17.31 22.53
CA ARG A 64 -9.07 18.49 23.37
C ARG A 64 -7.77 19.20 23.75
N MET A 65 -6.76 18.47 24.20
CA MET A 65 -5.45 19.00 24.56
C MET A 65 -4.76 19.65 23.37
N ARG A 66 -4.81 19.00 22.19
CA ARG A 66 -4.25 19.51 20.93
C ARG A 66 -4.94 20.80 20.48
N MET A 67 -6.27 20.88 20.54
CA MET A 67 -7.03 22.10 20.25
C MET A 67 -6.63 23.24 21.19
N ALA A 68 -6.54 22.96 22.49
CA ALA A 68 -6.12 23.94 23.48
C ALA A 68 -4.69 24.43 23.22
N PHE A 69 -3.77 23.54 22.85
CA PHE A 69 -2.40 23.89 22.50
C PHE A 69 -2.35 24.87 21.31
N ILE A 70 -3.08 24.59 20.23
CA ILE A 70 -3.14 25.50 19.07
C ILE A 70 -3.71 26.86 19.46
N GLY A 71 -4.80 26.88 20.22
CA GLY A 71 -5.47 28.12 20.63
C GLY A 71 -4.63 28.98 21.58
N VAL A 72 -3.87 28.36 22.48
CA VAL A 72 -3.02 29.07 23.47
C VAL A 72 -1.72 29.54 22.85
N HIS A 73 -1.07 28.69 22.05
CA HIS A 73 0.30 28.95 21.59
C HIS A 73 0.41 29.51 20.18
N LEU A 74 -0.64 29.40 19.36
CA LEU A 74 -0.64 29.78 17.94
C LEU A 74 0.64 29.29 17.21
N PRO A 75 0.93 27.98 17.28
CA PRO A 75 2.21 27.44 16.80
C PRO A 75 2.37 27.65 15.29
N THR A 76 3.61 27.77 14.86
CA THR A 76 3.98 27.87 13.43
C THR A 76 5.02 26.81 13.06
N GLY A 77 5.25 26.63 11.76
CA GLY A 77 6.30 25.74 11.24
C GLY A 77 6.16 24.30 11.73
N SER A 78 7.24 23.76 12.31
CA SER A 78 7.32 22.36 12.78
C SER A 78 6.28 22.03 13.84
N HIS A 79 5.99 22.93 14.77
CA HIS A 79 5.01 22.71 15.83
C HIS A 79 3.59 22.58 15.28
N LEU A 80 3.24 23.39 14.28
CA LEU A 80 1.94 23.30 13.63
C LEU A 80 1.80 21.99 12.84
N ARG A 81 2.84 21.60 12.09
CA ARG A 81 2.84 20.31 11.38
C ARG A 81 2.74 19.13 12.36
N LEU A 82 3.45 19.18 13.48
CA LEU A 82 3.34 18.16 14.53
C LEU A 82 1.91 18.06 15.07
N MET A 83 1.25 19.18 15.34
CA MET A 83 -0.15 19.16 15.79
C MET A 83 -1.10 18.61 14.72
N GLY A 84 -0.85 18.87 13.44
CA GLY A 84 -1.57 18.23 12.34
C GLY A 84 -1.36 16.71 12.32
N ALA A 85 -0.11 16.27 12.42
CA ALA A 85 0.26 14.86 12.47
C ALA A 85 -0.32 14.14 13.70
N VAL A 86 -0.45 14.82 14.84
CA VAL A 86 -1.12 14.27 16.05
C VAL A 86 -2.59 13.95 15.76
N VAL A 87 -3.30 14.74 14.96
CA VAL A 87 -4.70 14.43 14.59
C VAL A 87 -4.77 13.12 13.83
N HIS A 88 -3.92 12.96 12.81
CA HIS A 88 -3.93 11.77 11.98
C HIS A 88 -3.50 10.53 12.78
N ALA A 89 -2.45 10.66 13.62
CA ALA A 89 -2.02 9.59 14.50
C ALA A 89 -3.11 9.20 15.51
N ASN A 90 -3.87 10.15 16.05
CA ASN A 90 -4.99 9.88 16.95
C ASN A 90 -6.07 9.03 16.25
N VAL A 91 -6.48 9.42 15.04
CA VAL A 91 -7.45 8.68 14.22
C VAL A 91 -6.92 7.29 13.84
N ALA A 92 -5.66 7.17 13.47
CA ALA A 92 -5.04 5.90 13.14
C ALA A 92 -5.06 4.93 14.34
N LEU A 93 -4.72 5.42 15.54
CA LEU A 93 -4.74 4.62 16.77
C LEU A 93 -6.16 4.20 17.18
N GLU A 94 -7.15 5.09 17.05
CA GLU A 94 -8.55 4.76 17.32
C GLU A 94 -9.07 3.66 16.37
N ARG A 95 -8.79 3.77 15.07
CA ARG A 95 -9.11 2.72 14.09
C ARG A 95 -8.49 1.37 14.42
N ILE A 96 -7.25 1.34 14.92
CA ILE A 96 -6.61 0.09 15.35
C ILE A 96 -7.35 -0.50 16.56
N GLY A 97 -7.83 0.34 17.48
CA GLY A 97 -8.72 -0.08 18.57
C GLY A 97 -9.98 -0.78 18.03
N ASP A 98 -10.65 -0.18 17.05
CA ASP A 98 -11.83 -0.77 16.38
C ASP A 98 -11.52 -2.10 15.69
N TYR A 99 -10.34 -2.24 15.08
CA TYR A 99 -9.91 -3.51 14.48
C TYR A 99 -9.70 -4.58 15.56
N ALA A 100 -9.11 -4.23 16.71
CA ALA A 100 -9.00 -5.15 17.84
C ALA A 100 -10.38 -5.59 18.37
N VAL A 101 -11.34 -4.67 18.44
CA VAL A 101 -12.75 -4.97 18.78
C VAL A 101 -13.37 -5.93 17.75
N THR A 102 -13.10 -5.72 16.47
CA THR A 102 -13.59 -6.57 15.39
C THR A 102 -13.04 -7.99 15.51
N ILE A 103 -11.73 -8.13 15.75
CA ILE A 103 -11.08 -9.42 16.00
C ILE A 103 -11.72 -10.12 17.21
N CYS A 104 -11.96 -9.41 18.31
CA CYS A 104 -12.63 -9.99 19.49
C CYS A 104 -14.04 -10.51 19.18
N ARG A 105 -14.79 -9.79 18.33
CA ARG A 105 -16.15 -10.20 17.94
C ARG A 105 -16.14 -11.46 17.08
N GLU A 106 -15.15 -11.60 16.22
CA GLU A 106 -14.96 -12.83 15.43
C GLU A 106 -14.42 -13.98 16.28
N ALA A 107 -13.55 -13.69 17.27
CA ALA A 107 -13.02 -14.70 18.20
C ALA A 107 -14.12 -15.47 18.93
N VAL A 108 -15.16 -14.77 19.40
CA VAL A 108 -16.30 -15.37 20.12
C VAL A 108 -17.19 -16.26 19.22
N ARG A 109 -17.09 -16.09 17.89
CA ARG A 109 -17.91 -16.81 16.90
C ARG A 109 -17.16 -17.96 16.25
N LEU A 110 -15.85 -17.83 16.15
CA LEU A 110 -14.96 -18.83 15.59
C LEU A 110 -14.67 -19.93 16.60
N ALA A 111 -14.61 -21.17 16.13
CA ALA A 111 -13.91 -22.19 16.87
C ALA A 111 -12.42 -21.82 16.94
N ARG A 112 -11.75 -22.22 18.04
CA ARG A 112 -10.32 -22.00 18.23
C ARG A 112 -9.52 -22.36 16.96
N PRO A 113 -8.76 -21.41 16.38
CA PRO A 113 -7.90 -21.70 15.24
C PRO A 113 -6.86 -22.78 15.56
N GLN A 114 -6.58 -23.64 14.58
CA GLN A 114 -5.58 -24.71 14.70
C GLN A 114 -4.72 -24.80 13.45
N GLY A 115 -3.59 -25.50 13.55
CA GLY A 115 -2.74 -25.82 12.41
C GLY A 115 -2.27 -24.58 11.66
N LEU A 116 -2.52 -24.57 10.34
CA LEU A 116 -2.08 -23.51 9.43
C LEU A 116 -2.68 -22.14 9.81
N MET A 117 -3.99 -22.06 10.04
CA MET A 117 -4.65 -20.78 10.34
C MET A 117 -4.14 -20.13 11.64
N ALA A 118 -3.89 -20.92 12.69
CA ALA A 118 -3.32 -20.40 13.92
C ALA A 118 -1.92 -19.80 13.69
N ARG A 119 -1.09 -20.48 12.90
CA ARG A 119 0.26 -20.02 12.55
C ARG A 119 0.23 -18.72 11.74
N GLU A 120 -0.65 -18.62 10.74
CA GLU A 120 -0.78 -17.41 9.91
C GLU A 120 -1.27 -16.22 10.75
N ILE A 121 -2.25 -16.42 11.64
CA ILE A 121 -2.71 -15.38 12.58
C ILE A 121 -1.55 -14.93 13.49
N GLU A 122 -0.80 -15.86 14.08
CA GLU A 122 0.33 -15.53 14.97
C GLU A 122 1.40 -14.70 14.26
N LEU A 123 1.76 -15.11 13.03
CA LEU A 123 2.76 -14.43 12.22
C LEU A 123 2.31 -13.00 11.88
N MET A 124 1.14 -12.86 11.27
CA MET A 124 0.59 -11.55 10.87
C MET A 124 0.39 -10.62 12.07
N ALA A 125 -0.12 -11.14 13.18
CA ALA A 125 -0.30 -10.36 14.40
C ALA A 125 1.03 -9.89 14.99
N GLY A 126 2.06 -10.73 14.95
CA GLY A 126 3.41 -10.38 15.36
C GLY A 126 3.97 -9.22 14.54
N GLU A 127 3.88 -9.33 13.21
CA GLU A 127 4.36 -8.30 12.27
C GLU A 127 3.59 -6.98 12.43
N ALA A 128 2.26 -7.02 12.45
CA ALA A 128 1.40 -5.84 12.59
C ALA A 128 1.66 -5.10 13.91
N ARG A 129 1.78 -5.83 15.03
CA ARG A 129 2.09 -5.23 16.35
C ARG A 129 3.48 -4.63 16.40
N GLN A 130 4.48 -5.30 15.82
CA GLN A 130 5.83 -4.78 15.75
C GLN A 130 5.88 -3.49 14.92
N MET A 131 5.20 -3.47 13.77
CA MET A 131 5.13 -2.30 12.90
C MET A 131 4.44 -1.13 13.59
N LEU A 132 3.31 -1.37 14.26
CA LEU A 132 2.62 -0.35 15.07
C LEU A 132 3.54 0.26 16.13
N LYS A 133 4.24 -0.59 16.89
CA LYS A 133 5.15 -0.13 17.93
C LYS A 133 6.26 0.75 17.36
N GLN A 134 6.91 0.30 16.28
CA GLN A 134 7.97 1.06 15.61
C GLN A 134 7.47 2.39 15.04
N ALA A 135 6.25 2.42 14.50
CA ALA A 135 5.63 3.64 13.99
C ALA A 135 5.35 4.67 15.11
N VAL A 136 4.80 4.22 16.24
CA VAL A 136 4.55 5.07 17.40
C VAL A 136 5.86 5.58 18.01
N ASP A 137 6.87 4.72 18.15
CA ASP A 137 8.18 5.10 18.66
C ASP A 137 8.82 6.19 17.77
N ALA A 138 8.80 6.00 16.45
CA ALA A 138 9.29 6.99 15.49
C ALA A 138 8.54 8.33 15.62
N PHE A 139 7.22 8.29 15.79
CA PHE A 139 6.39 9.49 15.96
C PHE A 139 6.74 10.26 17.25
N LEU A 140 6.77 9.55 18.39
CA LEU A 140 7.03 10.14 19.72
C LEU A 140 8.42 10.78 19.79
N GLU A 141 9.42 10.12 19.21
CA GLU A 141 10.79 10.59 19.12
C GLU A 141 11.00 11.63 18.01
N SER A 142 10.01 11.81 17.13
CA SER A 142 10.11 12.70 15.96
C SER A 142 11.28 12.32 15.05
N ASP A 143 11.45 11.02 14.81
CA ASP A 143 12.54 10.43 14.01
C ASP A 143 12.02 10.00 12.63
N ALA A 144 12.28 10.85 11.63
CA ALA A 144 11.92 10.56 10.24
C ALA A 144 12.72 9.40 9.62
N GLY A 145 13.91 9.10 10.13
CA GLY A 145 14.73 7.98 9.65
C GLY A 145 14.14 6.64 10.08
N LYS A 146 13.75 6.53 11.35
CA LYS A 146 13.03 5.37 11.88
C LYS A 146 11.70 5.17 11.16
N ALA A 147 10.92 6.24 10.97
CA ALA A 147 9.67 6.17 10.23
C ALA A 147 9.85 5.62 8.81
N LYS A 148 10.88 6.09 8.08
CA LYS A 148 11.21 5.57 6.73
C LYS A 148 11.60 4.10 6.75
N ALA A 149 12.40 3.68 7.72
CA ALA A 149 12.79 2.27 7.84
C ALA A 149 11.57 1.37 8.13
N THR A 150 10.66 1.80 9.00
CA THR A 150 9.41 1.06 9.29
C THR A 150 8.52 0.93 8.06
N MET A 151 8.43 1.96 7.22
CA MET A 151 7.64 1.88 5.98
C MET A 151 8.15 0.82 4.99
N VAL A 152 9.45 0.52 4.97
CA VAL A 152 10.02 -0.55 4.12
C VAL A 152 9.59 -1.94 4.62
N ILE A 153 9.37 -2.10 5.92
CA ILE A 153 8.89 -3.36 6.50
C ILE A 153 7.43 -3.62 6.11
N ALA A 154 6.65 -2.58 5.80
CA ALA A 154 5.25 -2.70 5.36
C ALA A 154 5.10 -3.65 4.16
N ASP A 155 6.01 -3.56 3.18
CA ASP A 155 6.00 -4.40 1.98
C ASP A 155 6.19 -5.89 2.33
N GLN A 156 6.85 -6.21 3.45
CA GLN A 156 6.95 -7.58 3.94
C GLN A 156 5.62 -8.06 4.53
N VAL A 157 4.91 -7.21 5.27
CA VAL A 157 3.61 -7.56 5.85
C VAL A 157 2.55 -7.78 4.78
N GLU A 158 2.58 -7.00 3.70
CA GLU A 158 1.71 -7.19 2.53
C GLU A 158 1.93 -8.57 1.90
N ARG A 159 3.19 -8.99 1.73
CA ARG A 159 3.49 -10.36 1.25
C ARG A 159 2.99 -11.44 2.19
N THR A 160 3.12 -11.24 3.50
CA THR A 160 2.60 -12.19 4.49
C THR A 160 1.07 -12.31 4.39
N PHE A 161 0.37 -11.18 4.20
CA PHE A 161 -1.08 -11.17 3.98
C PHE A 161 -1.47 -11.97 2.72
N ASP A 162 -0.78 -11.75 1.60
CA ASP A 162 -1.06 -12.47 0.34
C ASP A 162 -0.90 -13.99 0.50
N MET A 163 0.13 -14.42 1.24
CA MET A 163 0.34 -15.85 1.54
C MET A 163 -0.77 -16.40 2.44
N ALA A 164 -1.10 -15.70 3.53
CA ALA A 164 -2.17 -16.11 4.45
C ALA A 164 -3.54 -16.19 3.75
N PHE A 165 -3.80 -15.26 2.82
CA PHE A 165 -5.01 -15.28 2.00
C PHE A 165 -5.04 -16.49 1.05
N SER A 166 -3.92 -16.78 0.37
CA SER A 166 -3.80 -17.96 -0.50
C SER A 166 -4.02 -19.26 0.30
N ASP A 167 -3.43 -19.35 1.49
CA ASP A 167 -3.57 -20.50 2.38
C ASP A 167 -5.02 -20.67 2.88
N LEU A 168 -5.70 -19.56 3.21
CA LEU A 168 -7.11 -19.57 3.58
C LEU A 168 -8.01 -20.08 2.45
N VAL A 169 -7.75 -19.66 1.22
CA VAL A 169 -8.48 -20.15 0.04
C VAL A 169 -8.22 -21.65 -0.17
N GLY A 170 -6.98 -22.11 0.05
CA GLY A 170 -6.62 -23.52 -0.03
C GLY A 170 -7.34 -24.40 1.00
N GLU A 171 -7.61 -23.88 2.20
CA GLU A 171 -8.37 -24.54 3.26
C GLU A 171 -9.90 -24.45 3.09
N GLY A 172 -10.38 -23.82 2.01
CA GLY A 172 -11.81 -23.54 1.79
C GLY A 172 -12.72 -24.79 1.79
N ASP A 173 -12.19 -25.96 1.44
CA ASP A 173 -12.94 -27.23 1.47
C ASP A 173 -13.09 -27.80 2.90
N HIS A 174 -12.28 -27.34 3.85
CA HIS A 174 -12.27 -27.78 5.25
C HIS A 174 -12.98 -26.82 6.20
N LEU A 175 -13.24 -25.58 5.74
CA LEU A 175 -13.91 -24.54 6.49
C LEU A 175 -15.35 -24.36 6.00
N ASN A 176 -16.27 -24.08 6.92
CA ASN A 176 -17.57 -23.60 6.48
C ASN A 176 -17.48 -22.14 6.02
N VAL A 177 -18.47 -21.70 5.24
CA VAL A 177 -18.49 -20.34 4.66
C VAL A 177 -18.38 -19.25 5.73
N GLN A 178 -18.98 -19.44 6.91
CA GLN A 178 -18.92 -18.45 7.99
C GLN A 178 -17.51 -18.37 8.60
N GLU A 179 -16.86 -19.50 8.81
CA GLU A 179 -15.46 -19.56 9.29
C GLU A 179 -14.51 -18.87 8.30
N LEU A 180 -14.67 -19.15 7.01
CA LEU A 180 -13.88 -18.52 5.95
C LEU A 180 -13.97 -16.98 6.01
N PHE A 181 -15.20 -16.44 6.12
CA PHE A 181 -15.41 -14.99 6.23
C PHE A 181 -14.87 -14.40 7.53
N ALA A 182 -14.96 -15.14 8.64
CA ALA A 182 -14.45 -14.69 9.91
C ALA A 182 -12.90 -14.65 9.93
N TYR A 183 -12.23 -15.67 9.39
CA TYR A 183 -10.77 -15.64 9.18
C TYR A 183 -10.34 -14.49 8.26
N LEU A 184 -11.03 -14.31 7.13
CA LEU A 184 -10.77 -13.19 6.23
C LEU A 184 -10.93 -11.84 6.95
N THR A 185 -11.92 -11.71 7.83
CA THR A 185 -12.13 -10.50 8.65
C THR A 185 -10.99 -10.26 9.64
N VAL A 186 -10.45 -11.32 10.25
CA VAL A 186 -9.26 -11.25 11.11
C VAL A 186 -8.04 -10.81 10.32
N PHE A 187 -7.76 -11.44 9.17
CA PHE A 187 -6.61 -11.09 8.33
C PHE A 187 -6.67 -9.65 7.82
N ASN A 188 -7.83 -9.21 7.32
CA ASN A 188 -8.04 -7.82 6.90
C ASN A 188 -7.87 -6.84 8.07
N SER A 189 -8.33 -7.21 9.28
CA SER A 189 -8.13 -6.37 10.46
C SER A 189 -6.64 -6.19 10.77
N LEU A 190 -5.83 -7.25 10.68
CA LEU A 190 -4.38 -7.21 10.93
C LEU A 190 -3.61 -6.45 9.84
N GLU A 191 -3.98 -6.61 8.57
CA GLU A 191 -3.42 -5.83 7.46
C GLU A 191 -3.70 -4.33 7.63
N ARG A 192 -4.94 -3.97 7.97
CA ARG A 192 -5.31 -2.58 8.27
C ARG A 192 -4.56 -1.97 9.44
N VAL A 193 -4.14 -2.75 10.44
CA VAL A 193 -3.26 -2.24 11.51
C VAL A 193 -1.92 -1.77 10.92
N SER A 194 -1.36 -2.56 10.02
CA SER A 194 -0.09 -2.28 9.35
C SER A 194 -0.20 -1.03 8.46
N ASP A 195 -1.32 -0.88 7.76
CA ASP A 195 -1.64 0.34 7.01
C ASP A 195 -1.73 1.58 7.89
N GLN A 196 -2.42 1.49 9.03
CA GLN A 196 -2.49 2.61 9.97
C GLN A 196 -1.10 2.94 10.54
N ALA A 197 -0.26 1.95 10.82
CA ALA A 197 1.12 2.16 11.25
C ALA A 197 1.96 2.84 10.16
N LYS A 198 1.77 2.49 8.89
CA LYS A 198 2.39 3.16 7.74
C LYS A 198 1.99 4.62 7.66
N ASN A 199 0.70 4.93 7.82
CA ASN A 199 0.20 6.31 7.83
C ASN A 199 0.85 7.14 8.96
N ILE A 200 0.98 6.60 10.17
CA ILE A 200 1.68 7.26 11.28
C ILE A 200 3.14 7.57 10.91
N CYS A 201 3.82 6.66 10.22
CA CYS A 201 5.18 6.90 9.74
C CYS A 201 5.24 8.01 8.68
N GLU A 202 4.31 8.01 7.72
CA GLU A 202 4.21 9.05 6.69
C GLU A 202 3.99 10.43 7.33
N ASP A 203 3.06 10.53 8.28
CA ASP A 203 2.80 11.76 9.02
C ASP A 203 4.00 12.20 9.88
N THR A 204 4.76 11.25 10.43
CA THR A 204 6.02 11.53 11.15
C THR A 204 7.05 12.19 10.24
N VAL A 205 7.26 11.62 9.04
CA VAL A 205 8.18 12.19 8.05
C VAL A 205 7.74 13.60 7.68
N PHE A 206 6.45 13.82 7.43
CA PHE A 206 5.92 15.15 7.11
C PHE A 206 6.08 16.13 8.28
N ALA A 207 5.77 15.73 9.51
CA ALA A 207 5.91 16.56 10.70
C ALA A 207 7.33 17.11 10.84
N VAL A 208 8.32 16.21 10.75
CA VAL A 208 9.74 16.51 10.92
C VAL A 208 10.30 17.31 9.73
N THR A 209 10.09 16.82 8.51
CA THR A 209 10.81 17.31 7.32
C THR A 209 10.02 18.35 6.52
N GLY A 210 8.69 18.39 6.66
CA GLY A 210 7.79 19.15 5.80
C GLY A 210 7.59 18.56 4.40
N GLN A 211 8.21 17.41 4.09
CA GLN A 211 8.05 16.72 2.82
C GLN A 211 6.78 15.87 2.87
N ALA A 212 5.82 16.16 2.00
CA ALA A 212 4.63 15.34 1.82
C ALA A 212 4.97 14.00 1.14
N LYS A 213 4.00 13.08 1.10
CA LYS A 213 4.11 11.82 0.37
C LYS A 213 4.57 12.09 -1.06
N GLY A 214 5.68 11.46 -1.46
CA GLY A 214 6.18 11.55 -2.83
C GLY A 214 5.15 11.00 -3.83
N PRO A 215 5.29 11.33 -5.12
CA PRO A 215 4.45 10.72 -6.15
C PRO A 215 4.53 9.20 -6.06
N LYS A 216 3.40 8.51 -6.27
CA LYS A 216 3.39 7.04 -6.33
C LYS A 216 4.26 6.60 -7.51
N PHE A 217 5.10 5.60 -7.26
CA PHE A 217 5.93 4.96 -8.27
C PHE A 217 5.25 3.67 -8.73
N PHE A 218 5.01 3.52 -10.04
CA PHE A 218 4.23 2.41 -10.58
C PHE A 218 5.11 1.46 -11.41
N ARG A 219 4.96 0.15 -11.22
CA ARG A 219 5.48 -0.87 -12.16
C ARG A 219 4.41 -1.13 -13.20
N ILE A 220 4.71 -0.78 -14.45
CA ILE A 220 3.79 -0.88 -15.58
C ILE A 220 4.34 -1.85 -16.61
N LEU A 221 3.50 -2.81 -17.00
CA LEU A 221 3.82 -3.82 -18.02
C LEU A 221 2.99 -3.58 -19.28
N PHE A 222 3.67 -3.37 -20.41
CA PHE A 222 3.05 -3.30 -21.74
C PHE A 222 3.06 -4.67 -22.42
N LEU A 223 1.93 -5.09 -22.96
CA LEU A 223 1.73 -6.38 -23.59
C LEU A 223 1.40 -6.24 -25.09
N ASP A 224 2.02 -7.07 -25.91
CA ASP A 224 1.68 -7.26 -27.33
C ASP A 224 1.86 -8.73 -27.74
N GLU A 225 1.70 -9.06 -29.02
CA GLU A 225 1.80 -10.45 -29.49
C GLU A 225 3.21 -11.06 -29.39
N ASP A 226 4.25 -10.29 -29.72
CA ASP A 226 5.60 -10.84 -29.95
C ASP A 226 6.76 -10.01 -29.35
N ASN A 227 6.45 -8.93 -28.63
CA ASN A 227 7.40 -7.99 -28.03
C ASN A 227 8.43 -7.41 -29.00
N SER A 228 8.10 -7.35 -30.29
CA SER A 228 9.03 -6.88 -31.32
C SER A 228 8.95 -5.38 -31.55
N LEU A 229 7.79 -4.75 -31.31
CA LEU A 229 7.55 -3.38 -31.76
C LEU A 229 6.70 -2.55 -30.79
N LEU A 230 5.43 -2.91 -30.55
CA LEU A 230 4.50 -2.03 -29.85
C LEU A 230 4.87 -1.87 -28.37
N GLY A 231 5.13 -2.98 -27.67
CA GLY A 231 5.56 -3.01 -26.29
C GLY A 231 6.85 -2.21 -26.07
N PRO A 232 7.93 -2.47 -26.83
CA PRO A 232 9.18 -1.72 -26.73
C PRO A 232 9.02 -0.22 -27.01
N ILE A 233 8.19 0.18 -27.98
CA ILE A 233 7.87 1.60 -28.23
C ILE A 233 7.21 2.22 -26.99
N ALA A 234 6.20 1.57 -26.42
CA ALA A 234 5.48 2.08 -25.25
C ALA A 234 6.39 2.19 -24.03
N GLU A 235 7.15 1.15 -23.73
CA GLU A 235 8.14 1.10 -22.65
C GLU A 235 9.13 2.26 -22.76
N ALA A 236 9.69 2.46 -23.94
CA ALA A 236 10.71 3.46 -24.15
C ALA A 236 10.20 4.89 -24.12
N ILE A 237 9.01 5.15 -24.69
CA ILE A 237 8.36 6.45 -24.58
C ILE A 237 8.07 6.77 -23.12
N ALA A 238 7.53 5.81 -22.37
CA ALA A 238 7.23 5.97 -20.95
C ALA A 238 8.51 6.26 -20.14
N ARG A 239 9.56 5.44 -20.33
CA ARG A 239 10.85 5.60 -19.64
C ARG A 239 11.52 6.93 -19.95
N LYS A 240 11.48 7.39 -21.20
CA LYS A 240 12.13 8.63 -21.63
C LYS A 240 11.41 9.88 -21.13
N ASN A 241 10.07 9.88 -21.20
CA ASN A 241 9.28 11.07 -20.91
C ASN A 241 8.82 11.15 -19.45
N PHE A 242 8.76 10.02 -18.74
CA PHE A 242 8.19 9.91 -17.40
C PHE A 242 9.02 9.02 -16.44
N PRO A 243 10.36 9.24 -16.34
CA PRO A 243 11.23 8.40 -15.51
C PRO A 243 10.87 8.41 -14.01
N ASP A 244 10.27 9.49 -13.52
CA ASP A 244 9.92 9.66 -12.10
C ASP A 244 8.55 9.04 -11.74
N VAL A 245 7.77 8.58 -12.73
CA VAL A 245 6.43 8.01 -12.50
C VAL A 245 6.48 6.52 -12.21
N GLY A 246 7.49 5.80 -12.72
CA GLY A 246 7.48 4.36 -12.58
C GLY A 246 8.60 3.61 -13.27
N GLU A 247 8.55 2.29 -13.08
CA GLU A 247 9.35 1.31 -13.80
C GLU A 247 8.50 0.72 -14.92
N PHE A 248 9.04 0.69 -16.13
CA PHE A 248 8.32 0.28 -17.33
C PHE A 248 8.97 -0.95 -17.95
N HIS A 249 8.16 -1.93 -18.30
CA HIS A 249 8.58 -3.17 -18.94
C HIS A 249 7.63 -3.54 -20.08
N SER A 250 8.11 -4.32 -21.05
CA SER A 250 7.31 -4.92 -22.10
C SER A 250 7.49 -6.44 -22.22
N ARG A 251 6.40 -7.15 -22.53
CA ARG A 251 6.35 -8.60 -22.74
C ARG A 251 5.41 -8.95 -23.89
N GLY A 252 5.75 -10.01 -24.61
CA GLY A 252 4.94 -10.54 -25.70
C GLY A 252 4.29 -11.86 -25.30
N ARG A 253 3.16 -12.24 -25.92
CA ARG A 253 2.65 -13.62 -25.79
C ARG A 253 3.73 -14.63 -26.18
N SER A 254 4.51 -14.30 -27.20
CA SER A 254 5.69 -15.03 -27.62
C SER A 254 6.90 -14.10 -27.72
N ALA A 255 8.11 -14.66 -27.79
CA ALA A 255 9.30 -13.88 -28.11
C ALA A 255 9.46 -13.86 -29.64
N GLY A 256 9.20 -12.71 -30.24
CA GLY A 256 9.35 -12.47 -31.67
C GLY A 256 10.80 -12.19 -32.07
N THR A 257 10.97 -11.75 -33.31
CA THR A 257 12.27 -11.33 -33.85
C THR A 257 12.23 -9.85 -34.19
N LEU A 258 13.17 -9.08 -33.67
CA LEU A 258 13.32 -7.67 -34.03
C LEU A 258 13.84 -7.58 -35.48
N ASP A 259 13.03 -7.04 -36.39
CA ASP A 259 13.48 -6.81 -37.76
C ASP A 259 14.38 -5.55 -37.86
N THR A 260 15.18 -5.46 -38.91
CA THR A 260 16.16 -4.37 -39.09
C THR A 260 15.49 -3.00 -39.28
N ALA A 261 14.27 -2.97 -39.81
CA ALA A 261 13.53 -1.73 -40.08
C ALA A 261 12.93 -1.13 -38.79
N SER A 262 12.37 -1.97 -37.93
CA SER A 262 11.87 -1.63 -36.60
C SER A 262 13.02 -1.19 -35.71
N ALA A 263 14.16 -1.90 -35.75
CA ALA A 263 15.36 -1.50 -35.03
C ALA A 263 15.85 -0.10 -35.43
N ALA A 264 15.90 0.20 -36.74
CA ALA A 264 16.32 1.50 -37.25
C ALA A 264 15.36 2.63 -36.85
N LEU A 265 14.05 2.38 -36.89
CA LEU A 265 13.05 3.37 -36.46
C LEU A 265 13.10 3.65 -34.96
N LEU A 266 13.27 2.61 -34.14
CA LEU A 266 13.41 2.75 -32.69
C LEU A 266 14.64 3.60 -32.38
N GLN A 267 15.73 3.40 -33.13
CA GLN A 267 16.91 4.26 -33.07
C GLN A 267 16.61 5.71 -33.54
N GLU A 268 15.81 5.92 -34.59
CA GLU A 268 15.34 7.26 -35.00
C GLU A 268 14.49 7.97 -33.94
N LEU A 269 13.68 7.23 -33.17
CA LEU A 269 12.91 7.77 -32.04
C LEU A 269 13.79 8.08 -30.81
N GLY A 270 15.10 7.85 -30.92
CA GLY A 270 16.08 8.01 -29.85
C GLY A 270 15.91 6.98 -28.75
N ILE A 271 15.42 5.79 -29.10
CA ILE A 271 15.27 4.63 -28.23
C ILE A 271 16.41 3.66 -28.60
N ASP A 272 17.44 3.61 -27.77
CA ASP A 272 18.54 2.68 -27.98
C ASP A 272 18.13 1.27 -27.53
N LEU A 273 17.81 0.43 -28.52
CA LEU A 273 17.45 -0.98 -28.32
C LEU A 273 18.59 -1.93 -28.68
N GLY A 274 19.84 -1.45 -28.81
CA GLY A 274 20.98 -2.34 -29.08
C GLY A 274 21.11 -3.52 -28.10
N SER A 275 20.45 -3.44 -26.94
CA SER A 275 20.35 -4.48 -25.91
C SER A 275 18.95 -5.08 -25.71
N HIS A 276 17.90 -4.62 -26.38
CA HIS A 276 16.54 -5.15 -26.16
C HIS A 276 16.31 -6.40 -27.00
N GLN A 277 16.10 -7.51 -26.31
CA GLN A 277 15.69 -8.78 -26.92
C GLN A 277 14.20 -8.96 -26.63
N PRO A 278 13.35 -9.19 -27.64
CA PRO A 278 11.95 -9.54 -27.41
C PRO A 278 11.81 -10.66 -26.40
N GLN A 279 11.03 -10.43 -25.35
CA GLN A 279 10.83 -11.39 -24.26
C GLN A 279 9.38 -11.86 -24.23
N ALA A 280 9.19 -13.17 -24.11
CA ALA A 280 7.88 -13.76 -23.85
C ALA A 280 7.44 -13.47 -22.41
N MET A 281 6.14 -13.58 -22.15
CA MET A 281 5.56 -13.51 -20.83
C MET A 281 6.24 -14.49 -19.84
N PRO A 282 6.46 -14.07 -18.58
CA PRO A 282 7.00 -14.96 -17.58
C PRO A 282 6.07 -16.16 -17.36
N ALA A 283 6.66 -17.34 -17.13
CA ALA A 283 5.91 -18.58 -16.96
C ALA A 283 5.11 -18.62 -15.65
N HIS A 284 5.48 -17.80 -14.66
CA HIS A 284 4.89 -17.81 -13.33
C HIS A 284 3.98 -16.59 -13.11
N HIS A 285 2.73 -16.86 -12.74
CA HIS A 285 1.72 -15.84 -12.44
C HIS A 285 2.14 -14.86 -11.32
N GLN A 286 2.94 -15.32 -10.35
CA GLN A 286 3.47 -14.51 -9.25
C GLN A 286 4.32 -13.32 -9.73
N GLU A 287 5.01 -13.43 -10.86
CA GLU A 287 5.78 -12.30 -11.40
C GLU A 287 4.88 -11.16 -11.88
N LEU A 288 3.67 -11.49 -12.34
CA LEU A 288 2.69 -10.51 -12.78
C LEU A 288 2.08 -9.72 -11.62
N ALA A 289 2.00 -10.32 -10.43
CA ALA A 289 1.53 -9.65 -9.22
C ALA A 289 2.43 -8.47 -8.80
N THR A 290 3.67 -8.42 -9.30
CA THR A 290 4.58 -7.29 -9.04
C THR A 290 4.22 -6.02 -9.83
N TYR A 291 3.32 -6.08 -10.81
CA TYR A 291 2.92 -4.95 -11.62
C TYR A 291 1.58 -4.38 -11.16
N GLN A 292 1.55 -3.08 -10.85
CA GLN A 292 0.31 -2.41 -10.50
C GLN A 292 -0.58 -2.14 -11.73
N ILE A 293 0.03 -2.05 -12.92
CA ILE A 293 -0.69 -1.78 -14.16
C ILE A 293 -0.18 -2.69 -15.27
N ILE A 294 -1.11 -3.36 -15.95
CA ILE A 294 -0.86 -4.13 -17.17
C ILE A 294 -1.65 -3.47 -18.30
N VAL A 295 -0.97 -3.17 -19.39
CA VAL A 295 -1.56 -2.52 -20.57
C VAL A 295 -1.40 -3.43 -21.77
N SER A 296 -2.49 -4.00 -22.27
CA SER A 296 -2.50 -4.66 -23.58
C SER A 296 -2.53 -3.62 -24.70
N LEU A 297 -1.64 -3.75 -25.68
CA LEU A 297 -1.59 -2.93 -26.88
C LEU A 297 -2.34 -3.55 -28.06
N GLN A 298 -2.79 -4.81 -27.91
CA GLN A 298 -3.48 -5.57 -28.96
C GLN A 298 -4.51 -6.51 -28.36
N GLY A 299 -5.80 -6.22 -28.53
CA GLY A 299 -6.86 -7.09 -28.00
C GLY A 299 -6.89 -7.18 -26.46
N PRO A 300 -7.66 -8.11 -25.91
CA PRO A 300 -7.96 -8.11 -24.48
C PRO A 300 -6.79 -8.62 -23.63
N VAL A 301 -6.58 -8.06 -22.44
CA VAL A 301 -5.51 -8.49 -21.51
C VAL A 301 -5.64 -9.96 -21.15
N ARG A 302 -6.87 -10.47 -21.05
CA ARG A 302 -7.18 -11.88 -20.77
C ARG A 302 -6.67 -12.86 -21.82
N SER A 303 -6.31 -12.38 -23.02
CA SER A 303 -5.68 -13.21 -24.04
C SER A 303 -4.17 -13.42 -23.82
N TYR A 304 -3.57 -12.66 -22.90
CA TYR A 304 -2.17 -12.75 -22.51
C TYR A 304 -2.00 -13.31 -21.10
N VAL A 305 -2.95 -13.00 -20.21
CA VAL A 305 -2.91 -13.34 -18.79
C VAL A 305 -4.21 -14.04 -18.41
N GLU A 306 -4.13 -15.30 -17.97
CA GLU A 306 -5.31 -16.10 -17.63
C GLU A 306 -6.13 -15.48 -16.49
N GLN A 307 -5.45 -15.02 -15.44
CA GLN A 307 -6.06 -14.36 -14.29
C GLN A 307 -5.29 -13.08 -13.98
N ILE A 308 -5.97 -11.95 -13.85
CA ILE A 308 -5.32 -10.69 -13.49
C ILE A 308 -5.07 -10.70 -11.97
N PRO A 309 -3.85 -10.37 -11.49
CA PRO A 309 -3.58 -10.29 -10.06
C PRO A 309 -4.48 -9.25 -9.37
N PHE A 310 -4.80 -9.47 -8.09
CA PHE A 310 -5.84 -8.71 -7.37
C PHE A 310 -5.58 -7.19 -7.33
N HIS A 311 -4.34 -6.77 -7.09
CA HIS A 311 -3.94 -5.36 -7.01
C HIS A 311 -3.55 -4.74 -8.37
N THR A 312 -3.73 -5.47 -9.47
CA THR A 312 -3.31 -5.04 -10.81
C THR A 312 -4.48 -4.46 -11.60
N VAL A 313 -4.29 -3.27 -12.15
CA VAL A 313 -5.22 -2.65 -13.10
C VAL A 313 -4.87 -3.10 -14.52
N ALA A 314 -5.84 -3.71 -15.21
CA ALA A 314 -5.71 -4.10 -16.61
C ALA A 314 -6.32 -3.04 -17.53
N LEU A 315 -5.54 -2.54 -18.49
CA LEU A 315 -5.94 -1.58 -19.50
C LEU A 315 -5.80 -2.19 -20.89
N GLU A 316 -6.73 -1.84 -21.79
CA GLU A 316 -6.76 -2.33 -23.16
C GLU A 316 -6.67 -1.15 -24.12
N TRP A 317 -5.56 -1.08 -24.86
CA TRP A 317 -5.33 -0.11 -25.91
C TRP A 317 -5.33 -0.85 -27.24
N GLU A 318 -6.37 -0.68 -28.04
CA GLU A 318 -6.30 -1.15 -29.43
C GLU A 318 -5.43 -0.20 -30.25
N VAL A 319 -4.16 -0.55 -30.41
CA VAL A 319 -3.19 0.22 -31.20
C VAL A 319 -3.06 -0.42 -32.58
N GLY A 320 -3.18 0.39 -33.63
CA GLY A 320 -2.82 -0.05 -34.99
C GLY A 320 -3.85 -0.87 -35.77
N ARG A 321 -5.16 -0.75 -35.47
CA ARG A 321 -6.21 -1.18 -36.43
C ARG A 321 -6.85 0.02 -37.11
N PRO A 322 -6.66 0.16 -38.44
CA PRO A 322 -7.80 0.30 -39.33
C PRO A 322 -7.59 -0.39 -40.70
N ASP A 323 -8.52 -1.26 -41.12
CA ASP A 323 -8.73 -1.66 -42.54
C ASP A 323 -7.57 -2.27 -43.36
N GLY A 324 -6.74 -3.13 -42.75
CA GLY A 324 -5.89 -4.06 -43.52
C GLY A 324 -4.70 -3.45 -44.29
N ALA A 325 -4.42 -2.16 -44.12
CA ALA A 325 -3.17 -1.53 -44.56
C ALA A 325 -2.12 -1.60 -43.44
N GLN A 326 -0.85 -1.85 -43.78
CA GLN A 326 0.26 -1.76 -42.82
C GLN A 326 0.32 -0.32 -42.27
N PRO A 327 0.07 -0.11 -40.98
CA PRO A 327 0.04 1.24 -40.40
C PRO A 327 1.43 1.87 -40.46
N ASP A 328 1.49 3.16 -40.81
CA ASP A 328 2.71 3.96 -40.75
C ASP A 328 3.26 3.97 -39.32
N LEU A 329 4.50 3.53 -39.16
CA LEU A 329 5.15 3.37 -37.86
C LEU A 329 5.25 4.70 -37.07
N ARG A 330 5.32 5.84 -37.77
CA ARG A 330 5.30 7.17 -37.11
C ARG A 330 3.93 7.48 -36.52
N THR A 331 2.88 7.03 -37.18
CA THR A 331 1.50 7.21 -36.71
C THR A 331 1.24 6.35 -35.48
N LEU A 332 1.71 5.09 -35.49
CA LEU A 332 1.67 4.19 -34.32
C LEU A 332 2.42 4.79 -33.12
N GLY A 333 3.65 5.26 -33.32
CA GLY A 333 4.44 5.86 -32.24
C GLY A 333 3.77 7.09 -31.61
N ARG A 334 3.10 7.93 -32.41
CA ARG A 334 2.33 9.07 -31.91
C ARG A 334 1.10 8.65 -31.12
N GLU A 335 0.37 7.63 -31.60
CA GLU A 335 -0.80 7.10 -30.90
C GLU A 335 -0.40 6.54 -29.53
N ILE A 336 0.64 5.71 -29.48
CA ILE A 336 1.18 5.16 -28.24
C ILE A 336 1.64 6.30 -27.32
N ALA A 337 2.37 7.29 -27.84
CA ALA A 337 2.84 8.42 -27.04
C ALA A 337 1.68 9.19 -26.38
N MET A 338 0.59 9.41 -27.11
CA MET A 338 -0.60 10.08 -26.59
C MET A 338 -1.26 9.25 -25.49
N ARG A 339 -1.44 7.94 -25.70
CA ARG A 339 -2.05 7.05 -24.70
C ARG A 339 -1.19 6.93 -23.43
N VAL A 340 0.13 6.81 -23.59
CA VAL A 340 1.10 6.83 -22.47
C VAL A 340 0.98 8.15 -21.73
N SER A 341 1.01 9.29 -22.42
CA SER A 341 0.90 10.61 -21.77
C SER A 341 -0.41 10.75 -20.99
N ASN A 342 -1.53 10.30 -21.55
CA ASN A 342 -2.82 10.33 -20.87
C ASN A 342 -2.83 9.46 -19.61
N LEU A 343 -2.28 8.24 -19.70
CA LEU A 343 -2.12 7.38 -18.53
C LEU A 343 -1.27 8.05 -17.46
N MET A 344 -0.11 8.62 -17.82
CA MET A 344 0.76 9.27 -16.84
C MET A 344 0.13 10.51 -16.19
N SER A 345 -0.66 11.30 -16.94
CA SER A 345 -1.45 12.40 -16.39
C SER A 345 -2.40 11.91 -15.29
N VAL A 346 -3.15 10.83 -15.58
CA VAL A 346 -4.07 10.21 -14.61
C VAL A 346 -3.31 9.68 -13.40
N LEU A 347 -2.17 9.01 -13.59
CA LEU A 347 -1.38 8.45 -12.49
C LEU A 347 -0.74 9.51 -11.59
N ARG A 348 -0.42 10.68 -12.14
CA ARG A 348 0.05 11.83 -11.36
C ARG A 348 -1.07 12.60 -10.67
N GLY A 349 -2.33 12.24 -10.93
CA GLY A 349 -3.49 12.96 -10.41
C GLY A 349 -3.63 14.37 -10.99
N GLU A 350 -3.05 14.62 -12.18
CA GLU A 350 -3.24 15.85 -12.93
C GLU A 350 -4.66 15.81 -13.54
N GLU A 351 -5.50 16.82 -13.26
CA GLU A 351 -6.82 16.92 -13.90
C GLU A 351 -6.61 16.91 -15.43
N GLY A 352 -7.23 15.94 -16.11
CA GLY A 352 -7.18 15.85 -17.57
C GLY A 352 -7.67 17.16 -18.18
N SER A 353 -6.81 17.78 -18.99
CA SER A 353 -7.10 19.06 -19.65
C SER A 353 -8.25 18.98 -20.65
#